data_AF-A0A931N7E0-F1
#
_entry.id   AF-A0A931N7E0-F1
#
_cell.length_a   1.000
_cell.length_b   1.000
_cell.length_c   1.000
_cell.angle_alpha   90.00
_cell.angle_beta   90.00
_cell.angle_gamma   90.00
#
_symmetry.space_group_name_H-M   'P 1'
#
loop_
_entity.id
_entity.type
_entity.pdbx_description
1 polymer ?
#
loop_
_entity_poly.entity_id
_entity_poly.type
_entity_poly.pdbx_seq_one_letter_code
_entity_poly.pdbx_strand_id
1 'polypeptide(L)'
;MPKVRLVEYLSSNRDTRALTAWLAAVVSDGTDITEDPARRGVAGFLSSTDHPALLEALEARFDHLVTEAIAEKHGGRPHGHPTPPIPDALRRLWTPQGRPTPFTRILLDNPFLPRHLGPRPEAWRYAARGHVLEAIVHNRSDLVRAHRHQHGPAGWVRDLLDGAQLGAPPEITARCEQVLRTLEGGEAREALCDIAVDEFARHTRHAREIVLATGYTWSGEQRSAAFLFLTEQWTRYDELDPDGTKLRAFCERDETLSPRRHRPCCQLIAEIAVRTQRPNPCDEDFWNHYPSRTRRPGDARSGSGFNAGFGGGRAGGSGVCGGGGGGCGGGGGGGG
;
A
#
# COMPACT_ATOMS: atom_id res chain seq x y z
N MET A 1 2.58 -43.79 -4.24
CA MET A 1 1.57 -43.89 -5.31
C MET A 1 0.35 -42.92 -5.26
N PRO A 2 0.27 -41.83 -4.44
CA PRO A 2 -0.88 -40.92 -4.48
C PRO A 2 -0.80 -39.75 -5.49
N LYS A 3 0.41 -39.30 -5.90
CA LYS A 3 0.58 -38.13 -6.79
C LYS A 3 -0.10 -38.29 -8.16
N VAL A 4 0.09 -39.46 -8.80
CA VAL A 4 -0.43 -39.73 -10.15
C VAL A 4 -1.96 -39.67 -10.20
N ARG A 5 -2.64 -40.24 -9.20
CA ARG A 5 -4.11 -40.24 -9.13
C ARG A 5 -4.70 -38.84 -8.93
N LEU A 6 -4.02 -37.98 -8.18
CA LEU A 6 -4.49 -36.61 -7.97
C LEU A 6 -4.35 -35.78 -9.25
N VAL A 7 -3.21 -35.90 -9.96
CA VAL A 7 -3.00 -35.21 -11.24
C VAL A 7 -4.01 -35.68 -12.29
N GLU A 8 -4.22 -37.00 -12.37
CA GLU A 8 -5.22 -37.60 -13.26
C GLU A 8 -6.63 -37.09 -12.93
N TYR A 9 -7.01 -37.07 -11.65
CA TYR A 9 -8.29 -36.51 -11.20
C TYR A 9 -8.45 -35.03 -11.58
N LEU A 10 -7.41 -34.21 -11.37
CA LEU A 10 -7.41 -32.80 -11.72
C LEU A 10 -7.48 -32.57 -13.24
N SER A 11 -6.93 -33.49 -14.03
CA SER A 11 -6.94 -33.41 -15.49
C SER A 11 -8.28 -33.85 -16.08
N SER A 12 -8.97 -34.80 -15.45
CA SER A 12 -10.23 -35.36 -15.94
C SER A 12 -11.47 -34.58 -15.51
N ASN A 13 -11.39 -33.72 -14.49
CA ASN A 13 -12.55 -33.03 -13.94
C ASN A 13 -12.57 -31.54 -14.35
N ARG A 14 -13.70 -31.07 -14.89
CA ARG A 14 -13.86 -29.67 -15.35
C ARG A 14 -14.04 -28.68 -14.19
N ASP A 15 -14.45 -29.15 -13.01
CA ASP A 15 -14.70 -28.29 -11.84
C ASP A 15 -13.63 -28.46 -10.75
N THR A 16 -12.36 -28.25 -11.13
CA THR A 16 -11.20 -28.39 -10.24
C THR A 16 -10.82 -27.09 -9.56
N ARG A 17 -11.47 -25.97 -9.91
CA ARG A 17 -11.19 -24.65 -9.32
C ARG A 17 -11.43 -24.63 -7.81
N ALA A 18 -12.54 -25.19 -7.33
CA ALA A 18 -12.83 -25.23 -5.90
C ALA A 18 -11.79 -26.06 -5.13
N LEU A 19 -11.39 -27.22 -5.67
CA LEU A 19 -10.40 -28.10 -5.04
C LEU A 19 -9.00 -27.46 -5.03
N THR A 20 -8.58 -26.85 -6.14
CA THR A 20 -7.25 -26.20 -6.23
C THR A 20 -7.17 -24.97 -5.33
N ALA A 21 -8.23 -24.16 -5.26
CA ALA A 21 -8.33 -23.04 -4.33
C ALA A 21 -8.31 -23.51 -2.86
N TRP A 22 -9.03 -24.60 -2.55
CA TRP A 22 -9.03 -25.20 -1.22
C TRP A 22 -7.63 -25.71 -0.83
N LEU A 23 -6.93 -26.41 -1.73
CA LEU A 23 -5.56 -26.89 -1.47
C LEU A 23 -4.59 -25.73 -1.20
N ALA A 24 -4.69 -24.64 -1.94
CA ALA A 24 -3.89 -23.44 -1.69
C ALA A 24 -4.24 -22.79 -0.34
N ALA A 25 -5.53 -22.71 0.00
CA ALA A 25 -6.00 -22.14 1.26
C ALA A 25 -5.52 -22.95 2.49
N VAL A 26 -5.63 -24.28 2.45
CA VAL A 26 -5.21 -25.19 3.54
C VAL A 26 -3.74 -24.97 3.93
N VAL A 27 -2.90 -24.69 2.94
CA VAL A 27 -1.47 -24.44 3.13
C VAL A 27 -1.20 -23.00 3.60
N SER A 28 -2.08 -22.05 3.26
CA SER A 28 -1.95 -20.62 3.60
C SER A 28 -2.33 -20.28 5.03
N ASP A 29 -3.17 -21.08 5.68
CA ASP A 29 -3.81 -20.73 6.96
C ASP A 29 -2.87 -20.84 8.17
N GLY A 30 -1.55 -20.83 7.96
CA GLY A 30 -0.53 -20.69 9.01
C GLY A 30 -0.46 -21.85 10.02
N THR A 31 -1.22 -22.91 9.79
CA THR A 31 -1.19 -24.13 10.59
C THR A 31 0.11 -24.88 10.33
N ASP A 32 0.74 -25.39 11.38
CA ASP A 32 2.05 -26.01 11.27
C ASP A 32 1.98 -27.25 10.37
N ILE A 33 2.46 -27.09 9.14
CA ILE A 33 2.52 -28.16 8.15
C ILE A 33 3.46 -29.27 8.62
N THR A 34 4.38 -28.99 9.54
CA THR A 34 5.43 -29.94 9.92
C THR A 34 4.93 -31.10 10.78
N GLU A 35 3.82 -30.93 11.50
CA GLU A 35 3.27 -31.93 12.42
C GLU A 35 2.39 -32.97 11.72
N ASP A 36 1.78 -32.63 10.57
CA ASP A 36 0.87 -33.50 9.84
C ASP A 36 1.56 -34.11 8.59
N PRO A 37 1.82 -35.43 8.56
CA PRO A 37 2.41 -36.11 7.41
C PRO A 37 1.63 -35.91 6.10
N ALA A 38 0.31 -35.79 6.15
CA ALA A 38 -0.51 -35.56 4.96
C ALA A 38 -0.28 -34.15 4.41
N ARG A 39 -0.24 -33.14 5.29
CA ARG A 39 0.08 -31.75 4.88
C ARG A 39 1.48 -31.62 4.32
N ARG A 40 2.48 -32.29 4.91
CA ARG A 40 3.84 -32.36 4.33
C ARG A 40 3.83 -32.99 2.94
N GLY A 41 3.05 -34.05 2.75
CA GLY A 41 2.88 -34.69 1.44
C GLY A 41 2.26 -33.75 0.39
N VAL A 42 1.25 -32.97 0.76
CA VAL A 42 0.63 -31.96 -0.09
C VAL A 42 1.62 -30.83 -0.40
N ALA A 43 2.33 -30.30 0.60
CA ALA A 43 3.34 -29.26 0.42
C ALA A 43 4.44 -29.71 -0.56
N GLY A 44 5.01 -30.90 -0.36
CA GLY A 44 6.02 -31.47 -1.26
C GLY A 44 5.48 -31.86 -2.64
N PHE A 45 4.16 -31.97 -2.82
CA PHE A 45 3.54 -32.10 -4.13
C PHE A 45 3.41 -30.72 -4.81
N LEU A 46 2.87 -29.73 -4.11
CA LEU A 46 2.70 -28.37 -4.63
C LEU A 46 4.03 -27.67 -4.93
N SER A 47 5.09 -27.96 -4.19
CA SER A 47 6.44 -27.41 -4.43
C SER A 47 7.11 -27.97 -5.69
N SER A 48 6.59 -29.06 -6.27
CA SER A 48 7.21 -29.71 -7.42
C SER A 48 6.25 -29.91 -8.59
N THR A 49 5.04 -29.35 -8.50
CA THR A 49 4.00 -29.56 -9.51
C THR A 49 4.20 -28.61 -10.68
N ASP A 50 4.06 -29.12 -11.90
CA ASP A 50 3.98 -28.37 -13.15
C ASP A 50 2.53 -28.19 -13.63
N HIS A 51 1.56 -28.72 -12.88
CA HIS A 51 0.16 -28.75 -13.31
C HIS A 51 -0.41 -27.31 -13.40
N PRO A 52 -0.84 -26.85 -14.59
CA PRO A 52 -1.16 -25.44 -14.82
C PRO A 52 -2.23 -24.86 -13.88
N ALA A 53 -3.29 -25.62 -13.58
CA ALA A 53 -4.36 -25.16 -12.70
C ALA A 53 -3.93 -25.03 -11.24
N LEU A 54 -2.95 -25.84 -10.79
CA LEU A 54 -2.41 -25.74 -9.44
C LEU A 54 -1.48 -24.54 -9.32
N LEU A 55 -0.62 -24.33 -10.34
CA LEU A 55 0.22 -23.14 -10.42
C LEU A 55 -0.63 -21.86 -10.45
N GLU A 56 -1.71 -21.84 -11.22
CA GLU A 56 -2.66 -20.72 -11.25
C GLU A 56 -3.31 -20.45 -9.89
N ALA A 57 -3.71 -21.50 -9.17
CA ALA A 57 -4.30 -21.35 -7.84
C ALA A 57 -3.29 -20.84 -6.80
N LEU A 58 -2.01 -21.26 -6.90
CA LEU A 58 -0.92 -20.77 -6.05
C LEU A 58 -0.65 -19.28 -6.29
N GLU A 59 -0.48 -18.86 -7.54
CA GLU A 59 -0.32 -17.45 -7.93
C GLU A 59 -1.52 -16.61 -7.49
N ALA A 60 -2.75 -17.07 -7.77
CA ALA A 60 -3.96 -16.36 -7.39
C ALA A 60 -4.10 -16.21 -5.88
N ARG A 61 -3.68 -17.22 -5.11
CA ARG A 61 -3.67 -17.14 -3.65
C ARG A 61 -2.60 -16.16 -3.15
N PHE A 62 -1.40 -16.15 -3.73
CA PHE A 62 -0.37 -15.18 -3.39
C PHE A 62 -0.84 -13.74 -3.66
N ASP A 63 -1.36 -13.50 -4.86
CA ASP A 63 -1.88 -12.19 -5.26
C ASP A 63 -3.05 -11.71 -4.39
N HIS A 64 -3.95 -12.63 -4.03
CA HIS A 64 -5.03 -12.33 -3.10
C HIS A 64 -4.49 -11.87 -1.74
N LEU A 65 -3.51 -12.58 -1.17
CA LEU A 65 -2.91 -12.23 0.13
C LEU A 65 -2.14 -10.89 0.07
N VAL A 66 -1.43 -10.62 -1.03
CA VAL A 66 -0.80 -9.32 -1.26
C VAL A 66 -1.84 -8.20 -1.35
N THR A 67 -2.90 -8.42 -2.12
CA THR A 67 -3.97 -7.43 -2.29
C THR A 67 -4.71 -7.17 -0.98
N GLU A 68 -5.01 -8.21 -0.21
CA GLU A 68 -5.57 -8.13 1.13
C GLU A 68 -4.63 -7.34 2.06
N ALA A 69 -3.32 -7.61 2.04
CA ALA A 69 -2.35 -6.88 2.86
C ALA A 69 -2.26 -5.39 2.50
N ILE A 70 -2.27 -5.05 1.20
CA ILE A 70 -2.30 -3.65 0.73
C ILE A 70 -3.61 -2.98 1.15
N ALA A 71 -4.74 -3.69 1.03
CA ALA A 71 -6.04 -3.21 1.45
C ALA A 71 -6.12 -3.02 2.98
N GLU A 72 -5.54 -3.90 3.79
CA GLU A 72 -5.48 -3.73 5.24
C GLU A 72 -4.61 -2.53 5.65
N LYS A 73 -3.51 -2.33 4.93
CA LYS A 73 -2.58 -1.24 5.19
C LYS A 73 -3.18 0.14 4.85
N HIS A 74 -3.98 0.22 3.79
CA HIS A 74 -4.48 1.49 3.25
C HIS A 74 -5.98 1.72 3.44
N GLY A 75 -6.76 0.65 3.51
CA GLY A 75 -8.18 0.66 3.81
C GLY A 75 -8.35 0.96 5.27
N GLY A 76 -8.56 2.25 5.57
CA GLY A 76 -8.69 2.78 6.92
C GLY A 76 -9.54 1.86 7.78
N ARG A 77 -8.88 1.16 8.72
CA ARG A 77 -9.59 0.51 9.81
C ARG A 77 -10.45 1.60 10.49
N PRO A 78 -11.69 1.29 10.90
CA PRO A 78 -12.54 2.25 11.59
C PRO A 78 -11.75 2.92 12.72
N HIS A 79 -11.84 4.25 12.79
CA HIS A 79 -11.03 5.11 13.65
C HIS A 79 -10.92 4.54 15.07
N GLY A 80 -9.69 4.32 15.55
CA GLY A 80 -9.42 3.96 16.95
C GLY A 80 -8.65 2.65 17.17
N HIS A 81 -8.47 1.81 16.15
CA HIS A 81 -7.59 0.65 16.26
C HIS A 81 -6.17 1.00 15.82
N PRO A 82 -5.14 0.72 16.64
CA PRO A 82 -3.76 0.84 16.21
C PRO A 82 -3.55 -0.09 15.01
N THR A 83 -3.06 0.45 13.90
CA THR A 83 -2.67 -0.36 12.74
C THR A 83 -1.59 -1.33 13.21
N PRO A 84 -1.78 -2.65 13.06
CA PRO A 84 -0.72 -3.58 13.38
C PRO A 84 0.50 -3.26 12.51
N PRO A 85 1.73 -3.43 13.04
CA PRO A 85 2.95 -3.10 12.28
C PRO A 85 3.09 -3.94 11.00
N ILE A 86 2.39 -5.08 10.92
CA ILE A 86 2.37 -6.00 9.78
C ILE A 86 0.92 -6.43 9.54
N PRO A 87 0.37 -6.24 8.31
CA PRO A 87 -0.98 -6.72 7.95
C PRO A 87 -1.16 -8.23 8.21
N ASP A 88 -2.35 -8.64 8.60
CA ASP A 88 -2.64 -10.03 8.96
C ASP A 88 -2.52 -10.96 7.75
N ALA A 89 -2.96 -10.52 6.57
CA ALA A 89 -2.70 -11.22 5.32
C ALA A 89 -1.21 -11.41 5.03
N LEU A 90 -0.37 -10.43 5.41
CA LEU A 90 1.08 -10.53 5.25
C LEU A 90 1.69 -11.59 6.15
N ARG A 91 1.11 -11.82 7.34
CA ARG A 91 1.54 -12.87 8.28
C ARG A 91 1.32 -14.28 7.73
N ARG A 92 0.41 -14.44 6.76
CA ARG A 92 0.18 -15.70 6.04
C ARG A 92 1.27 -15.97 5.00
N LEU A 93 1.99 -14.93 4.55
CA LEU A 93 3.10 -15.02 3.61
C LEU A 93 4.46 -15.05 4.32
N TRP A 94 4.64 -14.27 5.38
CA TRP A 94 5.89 -14.20 6.14
C TRP A 94 5.62 -14.20 7.64
N THR A 95 6.47 -14.89 8.39
CA THR A 95 6.47 -14.81 9.86
C THR A 95 6.84 -13.41 10.33
N PRO A 96 6.54 -13.01 11.59
CA PRO A 96 6.95 -11.72 12.13
C PRO A 96 8.48 -11.46 12.08
N GLN A 97 9.29 -12.51 12.01
CA GLN A 97 10.75 -12.45 11.85
C GLN A 97 11.19 -12.36 10.38
N GLY A 98 10.26 -12.18 9.43
CA GLY A 98 10.56 -12.11 7.99
C GLY A 98 10.86 -13.46 7.33
N ARG A 99 10.73 -14.59 8.05
CA ARG A 99 10.93 -15.91 7.43
C ARG A 99 9.73 -16.31 6.58
N PRO A 100 9.91 -16.93 5.40
CA PRO A 100 8.81 -17.49 4.62
C PRO A 100 7.96 -18.47 5.42
N THR A 101 6.63 -18.35 5.32
CA THR A 101 5.67 -19.36 5.81
C THR A 101 5.75 -20.62 4.94
N PRO A 102 5.14 -21.75 5.36
CA PRO A 102 5.10 -22.94 4.51
C PRO A 102 4.51 -22.70 3.12
N PHE A 103 3.47 -21.87 3.01
CA PHE A 103 2.91 -21.45 1.71
C PHE A 103 3.94 -20.71 0.85
N THR A 104 4.63 -19.71 1.40
CA THR A 104 5.66 -18.96 0.66
C THR A 104 6.86 -19.83 0.28
N ARG A 105 7.22 -20.83 1.10
CA ARG A 105 8.24 -21.82 0.71
C ARG A 105 7.79 -22.66 -0.48
N ILE A 106 6.54 -23.13 -0.49
CA ILE A 106 5.99 -23.86 -1.63
C ILE A 106 6.06 -23.05 -2.92
N LEU A 107 5.76 -21.75 -2.85
CA LEU A 107 5.92 -20.86 -3.99
C LEU A 107 7.39 -20.79 -4.42
N LEU A 108 8.28 -20.41 -3.50
CA LEU A 108 9.72 -20.24 -3.74
C LEU A 108 10.42 -21.49 -4.25
N ASP A 109 10.04 -22.66 -3.75
CA ASP A 109 10.63 -23.96 -4.08
C ASP A 109 10.08 -24.51 -5.40
N ASN A 110 8.97 -23.96 -5.93
CA ASN A 110 8.39 -24.42 -7.19
C ASN A 110 9.13 -23.80 -8.39
N PRO A 111 9.85 -24.60 -9.20
CA PRO A 111 10.66 -24.08 -10.31
C PRO A 111 9.83 -23.59 -11.50
N PHE A 112 8.53 -23.86 -11.51
CA PHE A 112 7.61 -23.44 -12.56
C PHE A 112 6.90 -22.11 -12.24
N LEU A 113 7.21 -21.49 -11.09
CA LEU A 113 6.73 -20.16 -10.68
C LEU A 113 7.85 -19.10 -10.72
N PRO A 114 7.51 -17.81 -10.97
CA PRO A 114 6.21 -17.35 -11.45
C PRO A 114 6.04 -17.74 -12.92
N ARG A 115 4.81 -18.02 -13.37
CA ARG A 115 4.58 -18.28 -14.80
C ARG A 115 4.75 -16.98 -15.59
N HIS A 116 5.16 -17.10 -16.84
CA HIS A 116 5.20 -15.96 -17.75
C HIS A 116 3.84 -15.26 -17.77
N LEU A 117 3.84 -13.95 -17.49
CA LEU A 117 2.66 -13.11 -17.53
C LEU A 117 2.16 -13.02 -18.97
N GLY A 118 1.26 -13.91 -19.36
CA GLY A 118 0.46 -13.73 -20.57
C GLY A 118 -0.48 -12.53 -20.43
N PRO A 119 -1.00 -11.96 -21.53
CA PRO A 119 -2.02 -10.92 -21.46
C PRO A 119 -3.23 -11.45 -20.68
N ARG A 120 -3.52 -10.86 -19.51
CA ARG A 120 -4.64 -11.28 -18.68
C ARG A 120 -5.94 -10.58 -19.08
N PRO A 121 -7.10 -11.21 -18.79
CA PRO A 121 -8.40 -10.56 -18.97
C PRO A 121 -8.49 -9.26 -18.18
N GLU A 122 -9.13 -8.24 -18.75
CA GLU A 122 -9.23 -6.87 -18.21
C GLU A 122 -9.81 -6.80 -16.78
N ALA A 123 -10.59 -7.80 -16.37
CA ALA A 123 -11.14 -7.95 -15.02
C ALA A 123 -10.07 -8.06 -13.91
N TRP A 124 -8.80 -8.31 -14.25
CA TRP A 124 -7.70 -8.52 -13.32
C TRP A 124 -6.80 -7.29 -13.11
N ARG A 125 -7.20 -6.09 -13.52
CA ARG A 125 -6.38 -4.86 -13.35
C ARG A 125 -5.95 -4.58 -11.90
N TYR A 126 -6.69 -5.08 -10.91
CA TYR A 126 -6.34 -4.94 -9.49
C TYR A 126 -5.40 -6.04 -8.97
N ALA A 127 -5.36 -7.18 -9.66
CA ALA A 127 -4.51 -8.34 -9.36
C ALA A 127 -3.09 -8.20 -9.95
N ALA A 128 -2.72 -7.02 -10.46
CA ALA A 128 -1.41 -6.75 -11.02
C ALA A 128 -0.30 -6.73 -9.94
N ARG A 129 -0.69 -6.40 -8.70
CA ARG A 129 0.25 -6.08 -7.62
C ARG A 129 0.98 -7.31 -7.08
N GLY A 130 0.30 -8.45 -6.99
CA GLY A 130 0.90 -9.69 -6.55
C GLY A 130 2.01 -10.16 -7.48
N HIS A 131 1.86 -10.02 -8.80
CA HIS A 131 2.81 -10.54 -9.78
C HIS A 131 4.18 -9.88 -9.74
N VAL A 132 4.22 -8.55 -9.57
CA VAL A 132 5.50 -7.84 -9.44
C VAL A 132 6.24 -8.32 -8.21
N LEU A 133 5.53 -8.45 -7.09
CA LEU A 133 6.09 -8.95 -5.85
C LEU A 133 6.52 -10.41 -5.96
N GLU A 134 5.73 -11.26 -6.60
CA GLU A 134 6.07 -12.66 -6.84
C GLU A 134 7.34 -12.77 -7.69
N ALA A 135 7.45 -12.00 -8.77
CA ALA A 135 8.66 -11.94 -9.58
C ALA A 135 9.89 -11.47 -8.78
N ILE A 136 9.73 -10.48 -7.88
CA ILE A 136 10.81 -10.01 -7.00
C ILE A 136 11.23 -11.07 -5.98
N VAL A 137 10.26 -11.76 -5.39
CA VAL A 137 10.45 -12.86 -4.44
C VAL A 137 11.25 -13.99 -5.11
N HIS A 138 10.91 -14.34 -6.35
CA HIS A 138 11.60 -15.34 -7.17
C HIS A 138 12.89 -14.85 -7.86
N ASN A 139 13.30 -13.60 -7.63
CA ASN A 139 14.48 -13.01 -8.30
C ASN A 139 14.41 -13.07 -9.84
N ARG A 140 13.22 -12.87 -10.41
CA ARG A 140 12.92 -12.90 -11.85
C ARG A 140 12.76 -11.49 -12.40
N SER A 141 13.87 -10.75 -12.49
CA SER A 141 13.87 -9.37 -13.01
C SER A 141 13.38 -9.25 -14.46
N ASP A 142 13.49 -10.32 -15.24
CA ASP A 142 12.94 -10.42 -16.59
C ASP A 142 11.41 -10.26 -16.59
N LEU A 143 10.72 -10.90 -15.63
CA LEU A 143 9.27 -10.81 -15.47
C LEU A 143 8.83 -9.44 -14.94
N VAL A 144 9.62 -8.83 -14.06
CA VAL A 144 9.38 -7.46 -13.57
C VAL A 144 9.36 -6.48 -14.74
N ARG A 145 10.26 -6.62 -15.72
CA ARG A 145 10.30 -5.78 -16.93
C ARG A 145 9.13 -6.08 -17.87
N ALA A 146 8.76 -7.35 -18.05
CA ALA A 146 7.60 -7.72 -18.87
C ALA A 146 6.30 -7.09 -18.34
N HIS A 147 6.15 -7.00 -17.01
CA HIS A 147 4.99 -6.38 -16.36
C HIS A 147 4.83 -4.90 -16.69
N ARG A 148 5.94 -4.15 -16.84
CA ARG A 148 5.94 -2.74 -17.26
C ARG A 148 5.18 -2.54 -18.57
N HIS A 149 5.31 -3.44 -19.52
CA HIS A 149 4.63 -3.35 -20.81
C HIS A 149 3.12 -3.56 -20.71
N GLN A 150 2.65 -4.28 -19.69
CA GLN A 150 1.24 -4.63 -19.52
C GLN A 150 0.46 -3.57 -18.74
N HIS A 151 1.06 -3.02 -17.68
CA HIS A 151 0.39 -2.08 -16.75
C HIS A 151 0.80 -0.63 -16.97
N GLY A 152 1.70 -0.40 -17.92
CA GLY A 152 2.32 0.88 -18.15
C GLY A 152 3.32 1.25 -17.04
N PRO A 153 4.10 2.31 -17.28
CA PRO A 153 5.15 2.78 -16.36
C PRO A 153 4.61 3.17 -14.98
N ALA A 154 3.50 3.90 -14.93
CA ALA A 154 2.95 4.39 -13.67
C ALA A 154 2.32 3.29 -12.81
N GLY A 155 1.67 2.30 -13.42
CA GLY A 155 1.15 1.13 -12.69
C GLY A 155 2.30 0.33 -12.07
N TRP A 156 3.31 0.02 -12.88
CA TRP A 156 4.50 -0.71 -12.44
C TRP A 156 5.26 -0.03 -11.30
N VAL A 157 5.48 1.29 -11.39
CA VAL A 157 6.14 2.05 -10.30
C VAL A 157 5.31 2.02 -9.02
N ARG A 158 3.99 2.12 -9.10
CA ARG A 158 3.11 1.99 -7.92
C ARG A 158 3.20 0.61 -7.31
N ASP A 159 3.21 -0.45 -8.11
CA ASP A 159 3.32 -1.83 -7.62
C ASP A 159 4.67 -2.05 -6.88
N LEU A 160 5.76 -1.48 -7.39
CA LEU A 160 7.07 -1.51 -6.72
C LEU A 160 7.06 -0.72 -5.40
N LEU A 161 6.41 0.44 -5.37
CA LEU A 161 6.29 1.26 -4.16
C LEU A 161 5.37 0.61 -3.11
N ASP A 162 4.27 0.00 -3.54
CA ASP A 162 3.40 -0.84 -2.70
C ASP A 162 4.23 -1.96 -2.06
N GLY A 163 5.01 -2.67 -2.88
CA GLY A 163 5.88 -3.75 -2.43
C GLY A 163 6.97 -3.32 -1.45
N ALA A 164 7.65 -2.20 -1.72
CA ALA A 164 8.69 -1.67 -0.84
C ALA A 164 8.14 -1.32 0.56
N GLN A 165 6.90 -0.85 0.63
CA GLN A 165 6.30 -0.43 1.89
C GLN A 165 5.40 -1.49 2.53
N LEU A 166 5.21 -2.66 1.94
CA LEU A 166 4.20 -3.63 2.38
C LEU A 166 4.46 -4.18 3.80
N GLY A 167 5.67 -3.99 4.33
CA GLY A 167 6.15 -4.65 5.55
C GLY A 167 6.67 -6.06 5.29
N ALA A 168 7.01 -6.37 4.03
CA ALA A 168 7.63 -7.61 3.62
C ALA A 168 9.05 -7.75 4.21
N PRO A 169 9.66 -8.95 4.16
CA PRO A 169 11.06 -9.13 4.53
C PRO A 169 11.99 -8.07 3.92
N PRO A 170 13.01 -7.58 4.67
CA PRO A 170 13.88 -6.50 4.22
C PRO A 170 14.52 -6.73 2.85
N GLU A 171 14.78 -7.98 2.47
CA GLU A 171 15.35 -8.34 1.19
C GLU A 171 14.40 -8.04 0.02
N ILE A 172 13.10 -8.23 0.21
CA ILE A 172 12.07 -7.92 -0.80
C ILE A 172 11.94 -6.41 -0.94
N THR A 173 11.86 -5.68 0.18
CA THR A 173 11.85 -4.21 0.18
C THR A 173 13.09 -3.67 -0.52
N ALA A 174 14.29 -4.15 -0.17
CA ALA A 174 15.54 -3.72 -0.78
C ALA A 174 15.56 -3.96 -2.30
N ARG A 175 15.02 -5.08 -2.78
CA ARG A 175 14.92 -5.35 -4.22
C ARG A 175 13.93 -4.43 -4.93
N CYS A 176 12.74 -4.19 -4.35
CA CYS A 176 11.79 -3.22 -4.90
C CYS A 176 12.44 -1.83 -5.04
N GLU A 177 13.10 -1.37 -3.97
CA GLU A 177 13.79 -0.09 -3.98
C GLU A 177 14.98 -0.07 -4.95
N GLN A 178 15.75 -1.16 -5.05
CA GLN A 178 16.85 -1.26 -5.99
C GLN A 178 16.34 -1.07 -7.43
N VAL A 179 15.24 -1.73 -7.80
CA VAL A 179 14.62 -1.55 -9.13
C VAL A 179 14.22 -0.10 -9.35
N LEU A 180 13.59 0.54 -8.36
CA LEU A 180 13.20 1.95 -8.40
C LEU A 180 14.42 2.91 -8.50
N ARG A 181 15.55 2.56 -7.88
CA ARG A 181 16.80 3.34 -7.93
C ARG A 181 17.57 3.16 -9.24
N THR A 182 17.34 2.07 -9.96
CA THR A 182 17.98 1.77 -11.24
C THR A 182 17.05 2.00 -12.44
N LEU A 183 15.98 2.79 -12.26
CA LEU A 183 15.12 3.14 -13.38
C LEU A 183 15.92 3.90 -14.43
N GLU A 184 16.00 3.32 -15.62
CA GLU A 184 16.47 4.00 -16.81
C GLU A 184 15.57 5.23 -17.09
N GLY A 185 16.05 6.15 -17.93
CA GLY A 185 15.27 7.35 -18.29
C GLY A 185 13.91 7.02 -18.92
N GLY A 186 13.10 8.05 -19.13
CA GLY A 186 11.80 7.92 -19.78
C GLY A 186 10.66 7.66 -18.82
N GLU A 187 9.58 7.09 -19.33
CA GLU A 187 8.25 7.20 -18.71
C GLU A 187 8.14 6.61 -17.29
N ALA A 188 8.90 5.57 -16.95
CA ALA A 188 8.87 5.00 -15.60
C ALA A 188 9.53 5.93 -14.58
N ARG A 189 10.64 6.57 -14.94
CA ARG A 189 11.27 7.60 -14.11
C ARG A 189 10.36 8.81 -13.96
N GLU A 190 9.77 9.28 -15.06
CA GLU A 190 8.80 10.38 -15.01
C GLU A 190 7.61 10.04 -14.11
N ALA A 191 7.08 8.81 -14.19
CA ALA A 191 6.00 8.38 -13.31
C ALA A 191 6.41 8.33 -11.82
N LEU A 192 7.64 7.92 -11.51
CA LEU A 192 8.16 7.99 -10.14
C LEU A 192 8.27 9.44 -9.67
N CYS A 193 8.76 10.35 -10.52
CA CYS A 193 8.82 11.78 -10.25
C CYS A 193 7.43 12.38 -10.01
N ASP A 194 6.45 12.03 -10.83
CA ASP A 194 5.05 12.46 -10.67
C ASP A 194 4.47 12.00 -9.33
N ILE A 195 4.71 10.75 -8.93
CA ILE A 195 4.27 10.21 -7.63
C ILE A 195 4.96 10.92 -6.48
N ALA A 196 6.23 11.31 -6.63
CA ALA A 196 6.97 12.04 -5.60
C ALA A 196 6.41 13.44 -5.33
N VAL A 197 5.69 14.05 -6.27
CA VAL A 197 5.08 15.40 -6.07
C VAL A 197 3.59 15.36 -5.77
N ASP A 198 2.90 14.26 -6.07
CA ASP A 198 1.47 14.09 -5.76
C ASP A 198 1.29 13.78 -4.27
N GLU A 199 0.85 14.76 -3.46
CA GLU A 199 0.64 14.57 -2.02
C GLU A 199 -0.43 13.54 -1.66
N PHE A 200 -1.42 13.34 -2.54
CA PHE A 200 -2.46 12.34 -2.30
C PHE A 200 -2.03 10.94 -2.67
N ALA A 201 -0.88 10.80 -3.35
CA ALA A 201 -0.38 9.48 -3.67
C ALA A 201 -0.03 8.76 -2.36
N ARG A 202 -0.44 7.50 -2.25
CA ARG A 202 -0.14 6.67 -1.07
C ARG A 202 1.37 6.51 -0.83
N HIS A 203 2.18 6.78 -1.84
CA HIS A 203 3.60 6.47 -1.88
C HIS A 203 4.51 7.69 -1.92
N THR A 204 3.97 8.91 -1.79
CA THR A 204 4.69 10.17 -2.03
C THR A 204 5.98 10.28 -1.24
N ARG A 205 5.92 10.02 0.07
CA ARG A 205 7.10 10.12 0.94
C ARG A 205 8.23 9.20 0.48
N HIS A 206 7.92 7.94 0.21
CA HIS A 206 8.93 6.97 -0.18
C HIS A 206 9.45 7.21 -1.60
N ALA A 207 8.57 7.64 -2.51
CA ALA A 207 8.98 8.06 -3.84
C ALA A 207 9.96 9.25 -3.78
N ARG A 208 9.74 10.23 -2.89
CA ARG A 208 10.68 11.33 -2.64
C ARG A 208 12.02 10.87 -2.11
N GLU A 209 12.02 9.97 -1.13
CA GLU A 209 13.26 9.40 -0.58
C GLU A 209 14.11 8.75 -1.69
N ILE A 210 13.46 8.02 -2.61
CA ILE A 210 14.16 7.40 -3.74
C ILE A 210 14.64 8.46 -4.75
N VAL A 211 13.78 9.40 -5.13
CA VAL A 211 14.13 10.48 -6.09
C VAL A 211 15.28 11.34 -5.57
N LEU A 212 15.27 11.69 -4.28
CA LEU A 212 16.35 12.43 -3.63
C LEU A 212 17.64 11.61 -3.65
N ALA A 213 17.59 10.33 -3.29
CA ALA A 213 18.76 9.47 -3.26
C ALA A 213 19.39 9.23 -4.64
N THR A 214 18.58 9.22 -5.71
CA THR A 214 19.06 9.02 -7.09
C THR A 214 19.39 10.31 -7.82
N GLY A 215 18.96 11.46 -7.29
CA GLY A 215 19.07 12.75 -7.97
C GLY A 215 18.27 12.80 -9.28
N TYR A 216 17.18 12.03 -9.39
CA TYR A 216 16.33 12.08 -10.58
C TYR A 216 15.72 13.46 -10.75
N THR A 217 15.71 13.91 -12.01
CA THR A 217 15.09 15.17 -12.43
C THR A 217 13.82 14.87 -13.19
N TRP A 218 12.82 15.71 -13.00
CA TRP A 218 11.60 15.68 -13.79
C TRP A 218 11.81 16.46 -15.09
N SER A 219 11.31 15.95 -16.21
CA SER A 219 11.47 16.59 -17.54
C SER A 219 10.56 17.80 -17.77
N GLY A 220 9.50 17.93 -16.98
CA GLY A 220 8.51 19.00 -17.11
C GLY A 220 8.98 20.35 -16.55
N GLU A 221 9.20 21.32 -17.44
CA GLU A 221 9.65 22.68 -17.07
C GLU A 221 8.69 23.38 -16.09
N GLN A 222 7.37 23.17 -16.27
CA GLN A 222 6.33 23.91 -15.54
C GLN A 222 6.25 23.64 -14.03
N ARG A 223 6.67 22.46 -13.55
CA ARG A 223 6.72 22.16 -12.10
C ARG A 223 8.11 21.74 -11.65
N SER A 224 9.15 22.05 -12.43
CA SER A 224 10.55 21.74 -12.08
C SER A 224 10.94 22.36 -10.73
N ALA A 225 10.55 23.62 -10.45
CA ALA A 225 10.82 24.27 -9.16
C ALA A 225 10.12 23.57 -7.98
N ALA A 226 8.82 23.29 -8.10
CA ALA A 226 8.06 22.57 -7.08
C ALA A 226 8.57 21.15 -6.85
N PHE A 227 8.92 20.45 -7.91
CA PHE A 227 9.52 19.12 -7.83
C PHE A 227 10.85 19.15 -7.05
N LEU A 228 11.77 20.05 -7.40
CA LEU A 228 13.06 20.15 -6.73
C LEU A 228 12.90 20.55 -5.25
N PHE A 229 11.95 21.44 -4.94
CA PHE A 229 11.65 21.83 -3.56
C PHE A 229 11.05 20.66 -2.75
N LEU A 230 10.02 19.99 -3.28
CA LEU A 230 9.35 18.87 -2.63
C LEU A 230 10.27 17.65 -2.46
N THR A 231 11.27 17.49 -3.33
CA THR A 231 12.27 16.42 -3.27
C THR A 231 13.57 16.86 -2.61
N GLU A 232 13.63 18.06 -2.03
CA GLU A 232 14.78 18.59 -1.27
C GLU A 232 16.09 18.67 -2.06
N GLN A 233 16.02 18.83 -3.39
CA GLN A 233 17.18 18.97 -4.27
C GLN A 233 17.69 20.43 -4.27
N TRP A 234 18.13 20.90 -3.10
CA TRP A 234 18.36 22.32 -2.81
C TRP A 234 19.31 23.04 -3.76
N THR A 235 20.47 22.48 -4.06
CA THR A 235 21.44 23.13 -4.96
C THR A 235 20.81 23.44 -6.32
N ARG A 236 20.07 22.49 -6.89
CA ARG A 236 19.38 22.67 -8.18
C ARG A 236 18.19 23.61 -8.07
N TYR A 237 17.48 23.57 -6.96
CA TYR A 237 16.37 24.49 -6.70
C TYR A 237 16.87 25.94 -6.65
N ASP A 238 17.93 26.19 -5.89
CA ASP A 238 18.52 27.53 -5.71
C ASP A 238 19.07 28.09 -7.03
N GLU A 239 19.63 27.24 -7.90
CA GLU A 239 20.04 27.62 -9.26
C GLU A 239 18.84 27.91 -10.18
N LEU A 240 17.78 27.11 -10.09
CA LEU A 240 16.62 27.21 -10.98
C LEU A 240 15.69 28.37 -10.62
N ASP A 241 15.53 28.64 -9.33
CA ASP A 241 14.53 29.53 -8.76
C ASP A 241 15.08 30.34 -7.55
N PRO A 242 16.14 31.14 -7.75
CA PRO A 242 16.86 31.82 -6.66
C PRO A 242 15.99 32.81 -5.86
N ASP A 243 14.92 33.32 -6.46
CA ASP A 243 13.99 34.28 -5.86
C ASP A 243 12.64 33.64 -5.47
N GLY A 244 12.46 32.33 -5.71
CA GLY A 244 11.23 31.60 -5.45
C GLY A 244 10.06 31.93 -6.39
N THR A 245 10.29 32.69 -7.47
CA THR A 245 9.21 33.16 -8.35
C THR A 245 8.51 32.02 -9.08
N LYS A 246 9.24 31.00 -9.53
CA LYS A 246 8.66 29.83 -10.22
C LYS A 246 7.84 28.98 -9.25
N LEU A 247 8.32 28.82 -8.01
CA LEU A 247 7.59 28.07 -6.99
C LEU A 247 6.29 28.79 -6.58
N ARG A 248 6.32 30.11 -6.41
CA ARG A 248 5.10 30.91 -6.17
C ARG A 248 4.10 30.79 -7.33
N ALA A 249 4.56 30.96 -8.56
CA ALA A 249 3.70 30.81 -9.74
C ALA A 249 3.09 29.41 -9.88
N PHE A 250 3.81 28.37 -9.46
CA PHE A 250 3.25 27.00 -9.39
C PHE A 250 2.11 26.92 -8.36
N CYS A 251 2.31 27.45 -7.15
CA CYS A 251 1.31 27.45 -6.09
C CYS A 251 0.04 28.22 -6.50
N GLU A 252 0.21 29.38 -7.14
CA GLU A 252 -0.90 30.17 -7.70
C GLU A 252 -1.64 29.46 -8.84
N ARG A 253 -0.95 28.66 -9.67
CA ARG A 253 -1.59 27.96 -10.79
C ARG A 253 -2.34 26.71 -10.34
N ASP A 254 -1.74 25.89 -9.49
CA ASP A 254 -2.36 24.65 -9.00
C ASP A 254 -3.70 24.95 -8.28
N GLU A 255 -3.74 26.10 -7.62
CA GLU A 255 -4.94 26.70 -7.06
C GLU A 255 -6.11 26.82 -8.04
N THR A 256 -5.85 27.43 -9.18
CA THR A 256 -6.88 27.71 -10.19
C THR A 256 -7.42 26.43 -10.83
N LEU A 257 -6.57 25.41 -10.97
CA LEU A 257 -6.90 24.19 -11.71
C LEU A 257 -7.54 23.12 -10.84
N SER A 258 -7.33 23.13 -9.52
CA SER A 258 -7.78 22.04 -8.67
C SER A 258 -8.09 22.44 -7.22
N PRO A 259 -9.17 23.21 -6.97
CA PRO A 259 -9.49 23.74 -5.63
C PRO A 259 -9.70 22.66 -4.54
N ARG A 260 -10.03 21.42 -4.94
CA ARG A 260 -10.17 20.26 -4.02
C ARG A 260 -8.85 19.52 -3.77
N ARG A 261 -7.84 19.71 -4.63
CA ARG A 261 -6.51 19.09 -4.54
C ARG A 261 -5.40 20.07 -4.14
N HIS A 262 -5.68 21.37 -4.14
CA HIS A 262 -4.72 22.46 -3.93
C HIS A 262 -4.19 22.59 -2.49
N ARG A 263 -5.07 22.52 -1.51
CA ARG A 263 -4.71 22.67 -0.08
C ARG A 263 -3.49 21.84 0.37
N PRO A 264 -3.39 20.57 -0.03
CA PRO A 264 -2.24 19.76 0.32
C PRO A 264 -0.92 20.35 -0.20
N CYS A 265 -0.72 20.53 -1.52
CA CYS A 265 0.61 20.82 -2.06
C CYS A 265 1.28 22.04 -1.42
N CYS A 266 0.53 23.13 -1.21
CA CYS A 266 1.04 24.33 -0.53
C CYS A 266 1.31 24.09 0.97
N GLN A 267 0.47 23.29 1.64
CA GLN A 267 0.70 22.91 3.03
C GLN A 267 1.99 22.11 3.16
N LEU A 268 2.23 21.16 2.26
CA LEU A 268 3.43 20.34 2.27
C LEU A 268 4.70 21.13 1.93
N ILE A 269 4.60 22.08 0.99
CA ILE A 269 5.68 23.04 0.74
C ILE A 269 5.98 23.85 2.00
N ALA A 270 4.96 24.37 2.69
CA ALA A 270 5.13 25.10 3.93
C ALA A 270 5.74 24.23 5.05
N GLU A 271 5.30 22.98 5.20
CA GLU A 271 5.86 22.01 6.14
C GLU A 271 7.34 21.73 5.86
N ILE A 272 7.71 21.53 4.59
CA ILE A 272 9.10 21.36 4.18
C ILE A 272 9.91 22.64 4.45
N ALA A 273 9.37 23.81 4.12
CA ALA A 273 10.02 25.10 4.34
C ALA A 273 10.35 25.32 5.82
N VAL A 274 9.37 25.10 6.71
CA VAL A 274 9.56 25.19 8.16
C VAL A 274 10.59 24.18 8.65
N ARG A 275 10.46 22.90 8.26
CA ARG A 275 11.39 21.83 8.67
C ARG A 275 12.83 22.11 8.25
N THR A 276 13.02 22.72 7.07
CA THR A 276 14.34 22.93 6.46
C THR A 276 14.86 24.37 6.60
N GLN A 277 14.14 25.22 7.34
CA GLN A 277 14.47 26.64 7.56
C GLN A 277 14.62 27.43 6.26
N ARG A 278 13.82 27.08 5.24
CA ARG A 278 13.76 27.78 3.96
C ARG A 278 12.63 28.81 3.97
N PRO A 279 12.73 29.89 3.16
CA PRO A 279 11.62 30.82 2.96
C PRO A 279 10.37 30.05 2.50
N ASN A 280 9.25 30.27 3.18
CA ASN A 280 7.98 29.70 2.77
C ASN A 280 7.43 30.53 1.59
N PRO A 281 7.32 29.96 0.38
CA PRO A 281 6.77 30.68 -0.77
C PRO A 281 5.26 30.95 -0.62
N CYS A 282 4.58 30.23 0.27
CA CYS A 282 3.17 30.36 0.59
C CYS A 282 3.02 31.09 1.93
N ASP A 283 3.28 32.40 1.95
CA ASP A 283 3.23 33.26 3.14
C ASP A 283 1.87 33.15 3.90
N GLU A 284 1.80 33.54 5.17
CA GLU A 284 0.56 33.59 5.94
C GLU A 284 -0.52 34.44 5.24
N ASP A 285 -0.12 35.50 4.53
CA ASP A 285 -1.04 36.30 3.72
C ASP A 285 -1.67 35.48 2.59
N PHE A 286 -0.93 34.53 1.99
CA PHE A 286 -1.48 33.60 1.00
C PHE A 286 -2.62 32.76 1.61
N TRP A 287 -2.48 32.31 2.87
CA TRP A 287 -3.54 31.57 3.55
C TRP A 287 -4.69 32.45 4.05
N ASN A 288 -4.40 33.69 4.47
CA ASN A 288 -5.38 34.65 4.98
C ASN A 288 -6.35 35.16 3.91
N HIS A 289 -5.94 35.18 2.63
CA HIS A 289 -6.80 35.55 1.51
C HIS A 289 -7.81 34.46 1.12
N TYR A 290 -7.69 33.26 1.69
CA TYR A 290 -8.64 32.18 1.43
C TYR A 290 -9.71 32.09 2.51
N PRO A 291 -11.00 32.26 2.14
CA PRO A 291 -12.07 32.10 3.11
C PRO A 291 -12.01 30.67 3.63
N SER A 292 -11.57 30.53 4.88
CA SER A 292 -11.59 29.28 5.62
C SER A 292 -12.98 28.67 5.45
N ARG A 293 -13.08 27.54 4.73
CA ARG A 293 -14.33 26.78 4.54
C ARG A 293 -14.89 26.17 5.83
N THR A 294 -14.44 26.63 7.01
CA THR A 294 -14.77 26.10 8.33
C THR A 294 -15.61 27.05 9.19
N ARG A 295 -16.37 27.97 8.58
CA ARG A 295 -17.62 28.42 9.20
C ARG A 295 -18.75 28.36 8.20
N ARG A 296 -19.47 27.22 8.17
CA ARG A 296 -20.85 27.22 7.71
C ARG A 296 -21.61 28.24 8.59
N PRO A 297 -22.26 29.26 8.00
CA PRO A 297 -23.23 30.08 8.73
C PRO A 297 -24.44 29.16 9.02
N GLY A 298 -24.40 28.44 10.14
CA GLY A 298 -25.41 27.43 10.47
C GLY A 298 -25.14 26.64 11.74
N ASP A 299 -23.87 26.43 12.13
CA ASP A 299 -23.52 25.73 13.37
C ASP A 299 -23.54 26.65 14.61
N ALA A 300 -24.46 27.63 14.60
CA ALA A 300 -24.84 28.39 15.78
C ALA A 300 -25.92 27.60 16.56
N ARG A 301 -25.56 26.44 17.12
CA ARG A 301 -26.35 25.76 18.16
C ARG A 301 -25.52 24.70 18.89
N SER A 302 -24.70 25.15 19.82
CA SER A 302 -24.71 24.66 21.21
C SER A 302 -23.63 25.39 21.99
N GLY A 303 -24.06 26.36 22.79
CA GLY A 303 -23.22 26.91 23.83
C GLY A 303 -23.24 25.98 25.05
N SER A 304 -22.08 25.45 25.41
CA SER A 304 -21.59 25.31 26.78
C SER A 304 -20.12 24.87 26.65
N GLY A 305 -19.12 25.44 27.29
CA GLY A 305 -19.06 26.32 28.44
C GLY A 305 -17.76 25.94 29.17
N PHE A 306 -16.61 26.26 28.60
CA PHE A 306 -15.33 26.11 29.31
C PHE A 306 -15.18 27.29 30.27
N ASN A 307 -15.69 27.10 31.48
CA ASN A 307 -15.52 28.01 32.59
C ASN A 307 -14.16 27.72 33.22
N ALA A 308 -13.25 28.70 33.14
CA ALA A 308 -12.01 28.70 33.91
C ALA A 308 -12.34 29.04 35.37
N GLY A 309 -12.16 28.08 36.27
CA GLY A 309 -12.31 28.26 37.71
C GLY A 309 -11.15 27.59 38.44
N PHE A 310 -10.16 28.39 38.84
CA PHE A 310 -9.19 28.05 39.88
C PHE A 310 -9.92 27.95 41.23
N GLY A 311 -9.73 26.87 41.98
CA GLY A 311 -10.20 26.75 43.37
C GLY A 311 -10.08 25.32 43.90
N GLY A 312 -9.16 25.10 44.83
CA GLY A 312 -8.84 23.77 45.37
C GLY A 312 -9.88 23.16 46.31
N GLY A 313 -9.63 21.92 46.74
CA GLY A 313 -10.41 21.27 47.79
C GLY A 313 -10.24 19.77 47.83
N ARG A 314 -9.80 19.28 48.99
CA ARG A 314 -9.58 17.87 49.37
C ARG A 314 -10.82 16.96 49.30
N ALA A 315 -10.50 15.66 49.33
CA ALA A 315 -11.14 14.56 50.07
C ALA A 315 -12.32 13.79 49.43
N GLY A 316 -12.05 12.50 49.22
CA GLY A 316 -12.84 11.40 49.80
C GLY A 316 -14.08 10.95 49.03
N GLY A 317 -14.17 9.64 48.76
CA GLY A 317 -15.46 9.02 48.42
C GLY A 317 -15.37 7.76 47.58
N SER A 318 -15.29 6.62 48.25
CA SER A 318 -15.59 5.29 47.70
C SER A 318 -17.05 5.20 47.19
N GLY A 319 -17.29 4.44 46.13
CA GLY A 319 -18.64 4.07 45.67
C GLY A 319 -18.57 3.06 44.51
N VAL A 320 -18.54 1.76 44.82
CA VAL A 320 -19.64 0.80 44.61
C VAL A 320 -20.10 0.69 43.14
N CYS A 321 -19.63 -0.34 42.46
CA CYS A 321 -20.17 -0.82 41.18
C CYS A 321 -21.23 -1.88 41.49
N GLY A 322 -22.51 -1.56 41.28
CA GLY A 322 -23.62 -2.48 41.43
C GLY A 322 -24.51 -2.49 40.19
N GLY A 323 -24.66 -3.67 39.59
CA GLY A 323 -25.91 -4.22 39.06
C GLY A 323 -26.54 -3.57 37.82
N GLY A 324 -26.84 -4.41 36.82
CA GLY A 324 -27.78 -4.02 35.76
C GLY A 324 -27.89 -5.06 34.66
N GLY A 325 -28.47 -6.23 34.97
CA GLY A 325 -28.93 -7.17 33.96
C GLY A 325 -30.11 -6.59 33.18
N GLY A 326 -30.09 -6.80 31.86
CA GLY A 326 -31.18 -6.44 30.96
C GLY A 326 -31.37 -7.55 29.93
N GLY A 327 -32.25 -8.50 30.24
CA GLY A 327 -32.84 -9.38 29.25
C GLY A 327 -34.05 -8.71 28.62
N CYS A 328 -34.17 -8.81 27.30
CA CYS A 328 -35.38 -8.47 26.56
C CYS A 328 -35.61 -9.56 25.50
N GLY A 329 -36.68 -10.33 25.69
CA GLY A 329 -37.22 -11.21 24.67
C GLY A 329 -38.22 -10.50 23.75
N GLY A 330 -38.74 -11.26 22.79
CA GLY A 330 -39.77 -10.88 21.82
C GLY A 330 -39.31 -11.24 20.40
N GLY A 331 -39.84 -12.22 19.69
CA GLY A 331 -41.23 -12.68 19.63
C GLY A 331 -41.90 -12.02 18.42
N GLY A 332 -42.09 -12.78 17.34
CA GLY A 332 -42.79 -12.32 16.14
C GLY A 332 -42.77 -13.37 15.03
N GLY A 333 -43.86 -14.12 14.91
CA GLY A 333 -44.10 -15.07 13.83
C GLY A 333 -44.91 -14.49 12.66
N GLY A 334 -45.21 -15.37 11.70
CA GLY A 334 -46.07 -15.16 10.53
C GLY A 334 -45.26 -14.83 9.28
N GLY A 335 -45.32 -15.56 8.16
CA GLY A 335 -46.41 -16.36 7.63
C GLY A 335 -46.72 -15.82 6.22
N GLY A 336 -46.50 -16.65 5.20
CA GLY A 336 -46.68 -16.33 3.78
C GLY A 336 -45.92 -17.33 2.91
#